data_AF-A0A958KHM4-F1
#
_entry.id   AF-A0A958KHM4-F1
#
_cell.length_a   1.000
_cell.length_b   1.000
_cell.length_c   1.000
_cell.angle_alpha   90.00
_cell.angle_beta   90.00
_cell.angle_gamma   90.00
#
_symmetry.space_group_name_H-M   'P 1'
#
loop_
_entity.id
_entity.type
_entity.pdbx_description
1 polymer ?
#
loop_
_entity_poly.entity_id
_entity_poly.type
_entity_poly.pdbx_seq_one_letter_code
_entity_poly.pdbx_strand_id
1 'polypeptide(L)'
;MSQKKLTKEDLKSPDAFITFSDKVIGWLERHKGPIITLFVATFVLGGSYVGWGMLRKHSEKSAQEELYSIEASLNQMRKKLPEDHKPESLDKDFPEMASRYQSFIEANKNHKAGAIATLNFVDLLVEYDQIEKAQSLLDMIGAQFKPNDFFSGLLTFQLARLNLKQQNYDKAISLYQKLLGENSHKHLHAQSLLNIGLSY
;
A
#
# COMPACT_ATOMS: atom_id res chain seq x y z
N MET A 1 -32.86 -1.03 52.88
CA MET A 1 -33.26 -0.08 51.82
C MET A 1 -34.70 -0.38 51.44
N SER A 2 -35.61 0.56 51.67
CA SER A 2 -37.04 0.34 51.50
C SER A 2 -37.41 0.38 50.01
N GLN A 3 -37.92 -0.72 49.47
CA GLN A 3 -38.43 -0.77 48.09
C GLN A 3 -39.65 0.14 47.98
N LYS A 4 -39.51 1.29 47.28
CA LYS A 4 -40.64 2.16 46.95
C LYS A 4 -41.63 1.36 46.10
N LYS A 5 -42.79 1.04 46.68
CA LYS A 5 -43.89 0.39 45.96
C LYS A 5 -44.46 1.38 44.94
N LEU A 6 -44.41 1.03 43.66
CA LEU A 6 -45.04 1.78 42.57
C LEU A 6 -46.54 1.94 42.87
N THR A 7 -46.98 3.19 42.97
CA THR A 7 -48.37 3.56 43.24
C THR A 7 -49.19 3.45 41.95
N LYS A 8 -50.47 3.07 42.03
CA LYS A 8 -51.38 2.96 40.86
C LYS A 8 -51.52 4.27 40.08
N GLU A 9 -51.16 5.39 40.67
CA GLU A 9 -51.16 6.71 40.04
C GLU A 9 -49.95 6.92 39.10
N ASP A 10 -48.78 6.33 39.41
CA ASP A 10 -47.60 6.36 38.52
C ASP A 10 -47.80 5.53 37.24
N LEU A 11 -48.72 4.56 37.29
CA LEU A 11 -49.17 3.76 36.14
C LEU A 11 -50.22 4.48 35.27
N LYS A 12 -50.75 5.63 35.73
CA LYS A 12 -51.82 6.39 35.03
C LYS A 12 -51.35 7.67 34.37
N SER A 13 -50.15 8.16 34.68
CA SER A 13 -49.55 9.23 33.88
C SER A 13 -49.32 8.72 32.46
N PRO A 14 -49.62 9.52 31.41
CA PRO A 14 -49.28 9.15 30.04
C PRO A 14 -47.81 8.75 30.03
N ASP A 15 -47.56 7.53 29.57
CA ASP A 15 -46.26 6.88 29.63
C ASP A 15 -45.19 7.90 29.22
N ALA A 16 -44.17 8.08 30.06
CA ALA A 16 -43.13 9.09 29.82
C ALA A 16 -42.51 8.91 28.42
N PHE A 17 -42.54 7.68 27.92
CA PHE A 17 -42.18 7.32 26.56
C PHE A 17 -43.09 7.95 25.48
N ILE A 18 -44.41 7.97 25.65
CA ILE A 18 -45.35 8.57 24.68
C ILE A 18 -45.11 10.08 24.58
N THR A 19 -45.02 10.76 25.73
CA THR A 19 -44.78 12.21 25.78
C THR A 19 -43.43 12.59 25.15
N PHE A 20 -42.39 11.76 25.37
CA PHE A 20 -41.10 11.94 24.72
C PHE A 20 -41.18 11.71 23.21
N SER A 21 -41.87 10.66 22.77
CA SER A 21 -42.04 10.33 21.36
C SER A 21 -42.77 11.44 20.59
N ASP A 22 -43.85 11.99 21.15
CA ASP A 22 -44.60 13.10 20.54
C ASP A 22 -43.74 14.36 20.41
N LYS A 23 -42.87 14.64 21.40
CA LYS A 23 -41.92 15.75 21.32
C LYS A 23 -40.88 15.53 20.22
N VAL A 24 -40.37 14.31 20.07
CA VAL A 24 -39.41 13.96 19.00
C VAL A 24 -40.08 14.06 17.64
N ILE A 25 -41.28 13.49 17.47
CA ILE A 25 -42.03 13.54 16.21
C ILE A 25 -42.36 14.98 15.84
N GLY A 26 -42.92 15.77 16.77
CA GLY A 26 -43.22 17.17 16.53
C GLY A 26 -41.97 18.00 16.20
N TRP A 27 -40.81 17.67 16.77
CA TRP A 27 -39.54 18.29 16.40
C TRP A 27 -39.09 17.88 15.00
N LEU A 28 -39.19 16.59 14.64
CA LEU A 28 -38.87 16.07 13.30
C LEU A 28 -39.76 16.72 12.23
N GLU A 29 -41.06 16.86 12.49
CA GLU A 29 -42.00 17.50 11.56
C GLU A 29 -41.66 18.98 11.31
N ARG A 30 -41.32 19.71 12.38
CA ARG A 30 -40.89 21.12 12.28
C ARG A 30 -39.58 21.29 11.52
N HIS A 31 -38.67 20.32 11.64
CA HIS A 31 -37.34 20.37 11.02
C HIS A 31 -37.20 19.45 9.82
N LYS A 32 -38.31 18.97 9.23
CA LYS A 32 -38.28 17.97 8.16
C LYS A 32 -37.44 18.39 6.96
N GLY A 33 -37.47 19.68 6.58
CA GLY A 33 -36.68 20.22 5.48
C GLY A 33 -35.17 20.07 5.73
N PRO A 34 -34.61 20.72 6.77
CA PRO A 34 -33.21 20.55 7.14
C PRO A 34 -32.77 19.10 7.34
N ILE A 35 -33.62 18.27 7.95
CA ILE A 35 -33.33 16.85 8.18
C ILE A 35 -33.20 16.10 6.85
N ILE A 36 -34.15 16.27 5.92
CA ILE A 36 -34.08 15.64 4.60
C ILE A 36 -32.84 16.12 3.84
N THR A 37 -32.54 17.43 3.86
CA THR A 37 -31.34 17.98 3.24
C THR A 37 -30.06 17.36 3.83
N LEU A 38 -29.99 17.20 5.15
CA LEU A 38 -28.86 16.55 5.82
C LEU A 38 -28.72 15.09 5.41
N PHE A 39 -29.81 14.33 5.33
CA PHE A 39 -29.80 12.95 4.87
C PHE A 39 -29.31 12.85 3.43
N VAL A 40 -29.87 13.65 2.52
CA VAL A 40 -29.46 13.66 1.10
C VAL A 40 -27.97 14.01 0.98
N ALA A 41 -27.50 15.04 1.68
CA ALA A 41 -26.09 15.41 1.68
C ALA A 41 -25.20 14.27 2.20
N THR A 42 -25.63 13.57 3.26
CA THR A 42 -24.91 12.42 3.81
C THR A 42 -24.85 11.26 2.81
N PHE A 43 -25.96 10.96 2.12
CA PHE A 43 -25.98 9.92 1.09
C PHE A 43 -25.12 10.26 -0.12
N VAL A 44 -25.13 11.52 -0.57
CA VAL A 44 -24.28 11.96 -1.68
C VAL A 44 -22.81 11.86 -1.30
N LEU A 45 -22.40 12.40 -0.15
CA LEU A 45 -21.01 12.33 0.31
C LEU A 45 -20.56 10.89 0.56
N GLY A 46 -21.40 10.07 1.19
CA GLY A 46 -21.14 8.65 1.41
C GLY A 46 -21.01 7.87 0.10
N GLY A 47 -21.93 8.10 -0.84
CA GLY A 47 -21.90 7.50 -2.18
C GLY A 47 -20.64 7.90 -2.96
N SER A 48 -20.26 9.18 -2.95
CA SER A 48 -19.03 9.66 -3.58
C SER A 48 -17.77 9.02 -2.98
N TYR A 49 -17.70 8.91 -1.64
CA TYR A 49 -16.57 8.26 -0.97
C TYR A 49 -16.44 6.77 -1.34
N VAL A 50 -17.56 6.03 -1.32
CA VAL A 50 -17.59 4.61 -1.71
C VAL A 50 -17.23 4.44 -3.20
N GLY A 51 -17.80 5.27 -4.08
CA GLY A 51 -17.51 5.26 -5.52
C GLY A 51 -16.03 5.49 -5.82
N TRP A 52 -15.42 6.49 -5.17
CA TRP A 52 -13.98 6.75 -5.28
C TRP A 52 -13.17 5.53 -4.81
N GLY A 53 -13.53 4.94 -3.68
CA GLY A 53 -12.87 3.75 -3.13
C GLY A 53 -12.93 2.55 -4.08
N MET A 54 -14.06 2.32 -4.73
CA MET A 54 -14.22 1.26 -5.74
C MET A 54 -13.38 1.52 -6.98
N LEU A 55 -13.38 2.76 -7.51
CA LEU A 55 -12.56 3.13 -8.67
C LEU A 55 -11.07 2.90 -8.39
N ARG A 56 -10.55 3.31 -7.21
CA ARG A 56 -9.15 3.05 -6.84
C ARG A 56 -8.82 1.55 -6.73
N LYS A 57 -9.73 0.75 -6.19
CA LYS A 57 -9.53 -0.71 -6.11
C LYS A 57 -9.53 -1.35 -7.50
N HIS A 58 -10.41 -0.89 -8.38
CA HIS A 58 -10.48 -1.40 -9.75
C HIS A 58 -9.24 -1.01 -10.55
N SER A 59 -8.79 0.24 -10.46
CA SER A 59 -7.54 0.67 -11.11
C SER A 59 -6.33 -0.08 -10.56
N GLU A 60 -6.26 -0.32 -9.25
CA GLU A 60 -5.18 -1.11 -8.65
C GLU A 60 -5.18 -2.55 -9.17
N LYS A 61 -6.36 -3.17 -9.26
CA LYS A 61 -6.49 -4.52 -9.81
C LYS A 61 -6.06 -4.57 -11.27
N SER A 62 -6.47 -3.61 -12.08
CA SER A 62 -6.05 -3.49 -13.49
C SER A 62 -4.54 -3.36 -13.61
N ALA A 63 -3.91 -2.52 -12.77
CA ALA A 63 -2.46 -2.36 -12.76
C ALA A 63 -1.74 -3.66 -12.35
N GLN A 64 -2.28 -4.42 -11.39
CA GLN A 64 -1.75 -5.73 -11.01
C GLN A 64 -1.86 -6.77 -12.13
N GLU A 65 -2.99 -6.81 -12.84
CA GLU A 65 -3.19 -7.71 -13.99
C GLU A 65 -2.20 -7.38 -15.13
N GLU A 66 -1.96 -6.10 -15.40
CA GLU A 66 -0.96 -5.66 -16.38
C GLU A 66 0.47 -6.01 -15.94
N LEU A 67 0.84 -5.77 -14.67
CA LEU A 67 2.15 -6.17 -14.13
C LEU A 67 2.37 -7.67 -14.27
N TYR A 68 1.35 -8.48 -13.93
CA TYR A 68 1.43 -9.94 -14.08
C TYR A 68 1.72 -10.36 -15.52
N SER A 69 1.16 -9.66 -16.51
CA SER A 69 1.46 -9.92 -17.92
C SER A 69 2.92 -9.60 -18.30
N ILE A 70 3.50 -8.55 -17.71
CA ILE A 70 4.91 -8.18 -17.90
C ILE A 70 5.80 -9.25 -17.29
N GLU A 71 5.52 -9.68 -16.06
CA GLU A 71 6.27 -10.73 -15.35
C GLU A 71 6.17 -12.08 -16.04
N ALA A 72 4.97 -12.46 -16.52
CA ALA A 72 4.78 -13.68 -17.29
C ALA A 72 5.62 -13.67 -18.57
N SER A 73 5.66 -12.53 -19.28
CA SER A 73 6.50 -12.35 -20.48
C SER A 73 7.99 -12.47 -20.14
N LEU A 74 8.45 -11.83 -19.07
CA LEU A 74 9.85 -11.93 -18.60
C LEU A 74 10.21 -13.38 -18.26
N ASN A 75 9.34 -14.07 -17.52
CA ASN A 75 9.56 -15.47 -17.16
C ASN A 75 9.57 -16.40 -18.38
N GLN A 76 8.74 -16.13 -19.39
CA GLN A 76 8.78 -16.87 -20.66
C GLN A 76 10.09 -16.64 -21.41
N MET A 77 10.64 -15.43 -21.41
CA MET A 77 11.94 -15.15 -22.03
C MET A 77 13.09 -15.80 -21.24
N ARG A 78 13.08 -15.72 -19.91
CA ARG A 78 14.05 -16.42 -19.05
C ARG A 78 14.11 -17.92 -19.33
N LYS A 79 12.95 -18.57 -19.53
CA LYS A 79 12.89 -20.01 -19.86
C LYS A 79 13.47 -20.36 -21.23
N LYS A 80 13.64 -19.39 -22.13
CA LYS A 80 14.25 -19.60 -23.46
C LYS A 80 15.78 -19.43 -23.42
N LEU A 81 16.32 -18.85 -22.36
CA LEU A 81 17.76 -18.74 -22.18
C LEU A 81 18.36 -20.11 -21.81
N PRO A 82 19.59 -20.42 -22.25
CA PRO A 82 20.33 -21.58 -21.77
C PRO A 82 20.47 -21.59 -20.24
N GLU A 83 20.51 -22.77 -19.62
CA GLU A 83 20.68 -22.88 -18.15
C GLU A 83 22.00 -22.30 -17.65
N ASP A 84 23.03 -22.26 -18.51
CA ASP A 84 24.36 -21.70 -18.26
C ASP A 84 24.53 -20.26 -18.78
N HIS A 85 23.42 -19.61 -19.16
CA HIS A 85 23.43 -18.23 -19.64
C HIS A 85 24.01 -17.27 -18.60
N LYS A 86 25.03 -16.51 -18.99
CA LYS A 86 25.59 -15.44 -18.18
C LYS A 86 24.93 -14.12 -18.60
N PRO A 87 24.41 -13.31 -17.66
CA PRO A 87 23.84 -12.00 -17.98
C PRO A 87 24.91 -11.13 -18.67
N GLU A 88 24.65 -10.74 -19.93
CA GLU A 88 25.55 -9.82 -20.65
C GLU A 88 25.05 -8.38 -20.57
N SER A 89 23.82 -8.15 -21.05
CA SER A 89 23.16 -6.85 -20.94
C SER A 89 21.66 -7.01 -21.04
N LEU A 90 20.94 -6.20 -20.26
CA LEU A 90 19.49 -6.28 -20.19
C LEU A 90 18.84 -6.07 -21.56
N ASP A 91 19.38 -5.15 -22.35
CA ASP A 91 18.85 -4.79 -23.67
C ASP A 91 19.08 -5.91 -24.71
N LYS A 92 20.12 -6.72 -24.54
CA LYS A 92 20.41 -7.87 -25.41
C LYS A 92 19.54 -9.06 -25.07
N ASP A 93 19.43 -9.38 -23.77
CA ASP A 93 18.78 -10.61 -23.32
C ASP A 93 17.25 -10.45 -23.25
N PHE A 94 16.78 -9.23 -22.92
CA PHE A 94 15.36 -8.91 -22.81
C PHE A 94 15.05 -7.59 -23.52
N PRO A 95 15.13 -7.58 -24.87
CA PRO A 95 14.75 -6.40 -25.64
C PRO A 95 13.32 -6.01 -25.25
N GLU A 96 13.08 -4.70 -25.16
CA GLU A 96 11.80 -4.09 -24.79
C GLU A 96 11.39 -4.20 -23.31
N MET A 97 11.98 -5.09 -22.48
CA MET A 97 11.53 -5.22 -21.07
C MET A 97 11.83 -3.98 -20.25
N ALA A 98 13.00 -3.38 -20.41
CA ALA A 98 13.33 -2.13 -19.74
C ALA A 98 12.29 -1.05 -20.04
N SER A 99 11.91 -0.90 -21.31
CA SER A 99 10.90 0.08 -21.75
C SER A 99 9.51 -0.24 -21.19
N ARG A 100 9.08 -1.51 -21.17
CA ARG A 100 7.79 -1.92 -20.61
C ARG A 100 7.70 -1.66 -19.12
N TYR A 101 8.74 -2.01 -18.35
CA TYR A 101 8.77 -1.70 -16.92
C TYR A 101 8.76 -0.19 -16.67
N GLN A 102 9.58 0.59 -17.36
CA GLN A 102 9.62 2.04 -17.21
C GLN A 102 8.25 2.67 -17.52
N SER A 103 7.64 2.30 -18.65
CA SER A 103 6.32 2.81 -19.04
C SER A 103 5.25 2.44 -18.00
N PHE A 104 5.29 1.21 -17.49
CA PHE A 104 4.37 0.74 -16.46
C PHE A 104 4.55 1.49 -15.14
N ILE A 105 5.80 1.70 -14.69
CA ILE A 105 6.12 2.41 -13.44
C ILE A 105 5.66 3.86 -13.52
N GLU A 106 5.91 4.55 -14.63
CA GLU A 106 5.47 5.94 -14.83
C GLU A 106 3.94 6.07 -14.85
N ALA A 107 3.26 5.16 -15.55
CA ALA A 107 1.79 5.12 -15.59
C ALA A 107 1.18 4.80 -14.22
N ASN A 108 1.86 3.99 -13.40
CA ASN A 108 1.33 3.44 -12.16
C ASN A 108 2.06 3.91 -10.89
N LYS A 109 2.72 5.07 -10.91
CA LYS A 109 3.53 5.57 -9.77
C LYS A 109 2.77 5.63 -8.43
N ASN A 110 1.48 5.95 -8.47
CA ASN A 110 0.66 6.07 -7.26
C ASN A 110 -0.04 4.75 -6.83
N HIS A 111 0.28 3.64 -7.50
CA HIS A 111 -0.30 2.32 -7.26
C HIS A 111 0.70 1.41 -6.55
N LYS A 112 0.20 0.44 -5.78
CA LYS A 112 1.08 -0.55 -5.15
C LYS A 112 1.74 -1.43 -6.20
N ALA A 113 1.03 -1.73 -7.28
CA ALA A 113 1.57 -2.41 -8.45
C ALA A 113 2.81 -1.69 -9.03
N GLY A 114 2.80 -0.35 -9.13
CA GLY A 114 3.96 0.41 -9.59
C GLY A 114 5.18 0.27 -8.66
N ALA A 115 4.94 0.22 -7.35
CA ALA A 115 5.98 -0.03 -6.34
C ALA A 115 6.60 -1.43 -6.50
N ILE A 116 5.75 -2.46 -6.67
CA ILE A 116 6.19 -3.85 -6.88
C ILE A 116 6.98 -3.96 -8.19
N ALA A 117 6.46 -3.38 -9.27
CA ALA A 117 7.14 -3.35 -10.56
C ALA A 117 8.52 -2.70 -10.46
N THR A 118 8.64 -1.63 -9.67
CA THR A 118 9.91 -0.97 -9.41
C THR A 118 10.88 -1.87 -8.67
N LEU A 119 10.44 -2.54 -7.60
CA LEU A 119 11.29 -3.48 -6.86
C LEU A 119 11.78 -4.62 -7.76
N ASN A 120 10.88 -5.20 -8.57
CA ASN A 120 11.20 -6.27 -9.50
C ASN A 120 12.16 -5.80 -10.61
N PHE A 121 11.96 -4.57 -11.10
CA PHE A 121 12.84 -3.99 -12.11
C PHE A 121 14.22 -3.64 -11.54
N VAL A 122 14.29 -3.17 -10.30
CA VAL A 122 15.56 -2.96 -9.58
C VAL A 122 16.33 -4.28 -9.42
N ASP A 123 15.65 -5.35 -8.99
CA ASP A 123 16.29 -6.68 -8.87
C ASP A 123 16.82 -7.15 -10.24
N LEU A 124 16.06 -6.94 -11.31
CA LEU A 124 16.50 -7.23 -12.67
C LEU A 124 17.70 -6.37 -13.10
N LEU A 125 17.69 -5.07 -12.81
CA LEU A 125 18.82 -4.18 -13.14
C LEU A 125 20.10 -4.59 -12.39
N VAL A 126 19.98 -5.02 -11.13
CA VAL A 126 21.11 -5.51 -10.34
C VAL A 126 21.66 -6.84 -10.86
N GLU A 127 20.80 -7.74 -11.34
CA GLU A 127 21.21 -8.99 -12.00
C GLU A 127 22.07 -8.73 -13.25
N TYR A 128 21.82 -7.61 -13.94
CA TYR A 128 22.53 -7.16 -15.13
C TYR A 128 23.60 -6.09 -14.88
N ASP A 129 24.03 -5.95 -13.62
CA ASP A 129 25.07 -5.00 -13.18
C ASP A 129 24.78 -3.52 -13.53
N GLN A 130 23.52 -3.16 -13.78
CA GLN A 130 23.08 -1.78 -14.04
C GLN A 130 22.76 -1.04 -12.73
N ILE A 131 23.74 -1.01 -11.82
CA ILE A 131 23.60 -0.54 -10.44
C ILE A 131 23.17 0.93 -10.34
N GLU A 132 23.73 1.81 -11.18
CA GLU A 132 23.42 3.25 -11.16
C GLU A 132 21.95 3.53 -11.51
N LYS A 133 21.41 2.84 -12.53
CA LYS A 133 20.00 2.96 -12.91
C LYS A 133 19.08 2.42 -11.81
N ALA A 134 19.47 1.31 -11.18
CA ALA A 134 18.73 0.73 -10.06
C ALA A 134 18.64 1.71 -8.89
N GLN A 135 19.75 2.41 -8.56
CA GLN A 135 19.77 3.42 -7.51
C GLN A 135 18.84 4.60 -7.83
N SER A 136 18.95 5.16 -9.04
CA SER A 136 18.11 6.28 -9.46
C SER A 136 16.62 5.96 -9.39
N LEU A 137 16.25 4.71 -9.70
CA LEU A 137 14.86 4.27 -9.66
C LEU A 137 14.34 4.13 -8.22
N LEU A 138 15.16 3.62 -7.30
CA LEU A 138 14.83 3.56 -5.88
C LEU A 138 14.67 4.97 -5.27
N ASP A 139 15.57 5.90 -5.61
CA ASP A 139 15.54 7.27 -5.10
C ASP A 139 14.27 8.02 -5.55
N MET A 140 13.83 7.79 -6.80
CA MET A 140 12.60 8.38 -7.33
C MET A 140 11.35 7.95 -6.55
N ILE A 141 11.27 6.67 -6.16
CA ILE A 141 10.07 6.11 -5.54
C ILE A 141 10.09 6.21 -4.01
N GLY A 142 11.27 6.29 -3.40
CA GLY A 142 11.45 6.37 -1.94
C GLY A 142 10.70 7.54 -1.30
N ALA A 143 10.54 8.67 -2.01
CA ALA A 143 9.82 9.85 -1.53
C ALA A 143 8.29 9.66 -1.42
N GLN A 144 7.73 8.62 -2.06
CA GLN A 144 6.28 8.44 -2.15
C GLN A 144 5.68 7.67 -0.96
N PHE A 145 6.52 6.88 -0.27
CA PHE A 145 6.07 6.00 0.81
C PHE A 145 6.29 6.62 2.19
N LYS A 146 5.33 6.42 3.09
CA LYS A 146 5.46 6.85 4.49
C LYS A 146 6.53 5.99 5.17
N PRO A 147 7.31 6.52 6.14
CA PRO A 147 8.38 5.79 6.81
C PRO A 147 7.97 4.41 7.39
N ASN A 148 6.72 4.26 7.83
CA ASN A 148 6.21 3.02 8.43
C ASN A 148 5.36 2.16 7.48
N ASP A 149 5.36 2.46 6.18
CA ASP A 149 4.62 1.68 5.18
C ASP A 149 5.36 0.37 4.84
N PHE A 150 4.63 -0.68 4.46
CA PHE A 150 5.26 -1.95 4.07
C PHE A 150 6.31 -1.76 2.96
N PHE A 151 6.04 -0.89 1.97
CA PHE A 151 6.96 -0.66 0.87
C PHE A 151 8.19 0.17 1.26
N SER A 152 8.10 1.07 2.26
CA SER A 152 9.28 1.82 2.70
C SER A 152 10.35 0.89 3.29
N GLY A 153 9.91 -0.16 4.00
CA GLY A 153 10.79 -1.21 4.52
C GLY A 153 11.48 -1.97 3.39
N LEU A 154 10.72 -2.43 2.39
CA LEU A 154 11.25 -3.13 1.23
C LEU A 154 12.22 -2.28 0.40
N LEU A 155 11.91 -0.99 0.18
CA LEU A 155 12.78 -0.06 -0.54
C LEU A 155 14.09 0.17 0.22
N THR A 156 14.01 0.38 1.53
CA THR A 156 15.20 0.54 2.39
C THR A 156 16.06 -0.73 2.35
N PHE A 157 15.42 -1.90 2.36
CA PHE A 157 16.09 -3.19 2.27
C PHE A 157 16.78 -3.38 0.91
N GLN A 158 16.13 -3.02 -0.20
CA GLN A 158 16.74 -3.08 -1.53
C GLN A 158 17.88 -2.07 -1.69
N LEU A 159 17.74 -0.86 -1.15
CA LEU A 159 18.82 0.13 -1.12
C LEU A 159 20.05 -0.40 -0.34
N ALA A 160 19.83 -1.11 0.77
CA ALA A 160 20.90 -1.74 1.53
C ALA A 160 21.59 -2.86 0.74
N ARG A 161 20.83 -3.70 0.03
CA ARG A 161 21.38 -4.73 -0.88
C ARG A 161 22.19 -4.11 -2.02
N LEU A 162 21.72 -2.99 -2.57
CA LEU A 162 22.44 -2.26 -3.62
C LEU A 162 23.77 -1.70 -3.10
N ASN A 163 23.79 -1.11 -1.90
CA ASN A 163 25.03 -0.64 -1.27
C ASN A 163 25.99 -1.80 -0.98
N LEU A 164 25.49 -2.97 -0.59
CA LEU A 164 26.32 -4.17 -0.41
C LEU A 164 26.98 -4.60 -1.72
N LYS A 165 26.24 -4.57 -2.84
CA LYS A 165 26.80 -4.84 -4.18
C LYS A 165 27.87 -3.82 -4.61
N GLN A 166 27.69 -2.56 -4.23
CA GLN A 166 28.68 -1.50 -4.44
C GLN A 166 29.86 -1.55 -3.45
N GLN A 167 29.95 -2.54 -2.56
CA GLN A 167 30.96 -2.63 -1.49
C GLN A 167 30.90 -1.47 -0.48
N ASN A 168 29.77 -0.75 -0.42
CA ASN A 168 29.51 0.30 0.56
C ASN A 168 28.95 -0.31 1.85
N TYR A 169 29.74 -1.16 2.52
CA TYR A 169 29.30 -1.99 3.66
C TYR A 169 28.76 -1.16 4.82
N ASP A 170 29.42 -0.05 5.19
CA ASP A 170 28.99 0.81 6.29
C ASP A 170 27.57 1.36 6.08
N LYS A 171 27.27 1.81 4.86
CA LYS A 171 25.93 2.31 4.48
C LYS A 171 24.91 1.18 4.48
N ALA A 172 25.28 0.01 3.93
CA ALA A 172 24.40 -1.15 3.93
C ALA A 172 24.02 -1.57 5.36
N ILE A 173 25.01 -1.67 6.26
CA ILE A 173 24.81 -2.01 7.68
C ILE A 173 23.91 -0.98 8.37
N SER A 174 24.16 0.32 8.16
CA SER A 174 23.33 1.39 8.73
C SER A 174 21.85 1.28 8.31
N LEU A 175 21.60 1.00 7.02
CA LEU A 175 20.25 0.81 6.50
C LEU A 175 19.56 -0.43 7.08
N TYR A 176 20.28 -1.55 7.21
CA TYR A 176 19.75 -2.76 7.85
C TYR A 176 19.47 -2.53 9.34
N GLN A 177 20.36 -1.84 10.07
CA GLN A 177 20.13 -1.48 11.48
C GLN A 177 18.91 -0.58 11.66
N LYS A 178 18.68 0.36 10.73
CA LYS A 178 17.46 1.17 10.70
C LYS A 178 16.21 0.29 10.60
N LEU A 179 16.21 -0.70 9.71
CA LEU A 179 15.10 -1.66 9.59
C LEU A 179 14.86 -2.46 10.88
N LEU A 180 15.94 -2.86 11.58
CA LEU A 180 15.85 -3.57 12.86
C LEU A 180 15.25 -2.71 13.98
N GLY A 181 15.47 -1.40 13.96
CA GLY A 181 14.89 -0.46 14.93
C GLY A 181 13.39 -0.23 14.74
N GLU A 182 12.84 -0.52 13.56
CA GLU A 182 11.45 -0.24 13.21
C GLU A 182 10.56 -1.49 13.35
N ASN A 183 9.62 -1.45 14.32
CA ASN A 183 8.70 -2.55 14.61
C ASN A 183 7.74 -2.88 13.44
N SER A 184 7.47 -1.93 12.55
CA SER A 184 6.65 -2.15 11.34
C SER A 184 7.29 -3.12 10.35
N HIS A 185 8.63 -3.26 10.39
CA HIS A 185 9.40 -4.03 9.42
C HIS A 185 9.94 -5.35 9.97
N LYS A 186 9.32 -5.88 11.03
CA LYS A 186 9.72 -7.17 11.66
C LYS A 186 9.89 -8.33 10.68
N HIS A 187 9.08 -8.36 9.62
CA HIS A 187 9.15 -9.37 8.57
C HIS A 187 10.50 -9.37 7.81
N LEU A 188 11.27 -8.28 7.85
CA LEU A 188 12.59 -8.15 7.23
C LEU A 188 13.75 -8.35 8.21
N HIS A 189 13.49 -8.50 9.52
CA HIS A 189 14.54 -8.49 10.55
C HIS A 189 15.51 -9.66 10.39
N ALA A 190 15.01 -10.88 10.19
CA ALA A 190 15.85 -12.07 10.03
C ALA A 190 16.79 -11.94 8.82
N GLN A 191 16.26 -11.51 7.67
CA GLN A 191 17.04 -11.32 6.46
C GLN A 191 18.05 -10.16 6.60
N SER A 192 17.68 -9.10 7.31
CA SER A 192 18.57 -7.97 7.57
C SER A 192 19.74 -8.37 8.46
N LEU A 193 19.50 -9.16 9.53
CA LEU A 193 20.57 -9.72 10.37
C LEU A 193 21.52 -10.61 9.59
N LEU A 194 20.98 -11.47 8.72
CA LEU A 194 21.79 -12.31 7.83
C LEU A 194 22.70 -11.46 6.93
N ASN A 195 22.14 -10.43 6.29
CA ASN A 195 22.90 -9.56 5.39
C ASN A 195 23.92 -8.68 6.12
N ILE A 196 23.65 -8.27 7.37
CA ILE A 196 24.66 -7.62 8.22
C ILE A 196 25.82 -8.57 8.47
N GLY A 197 25.53 -9.84 8.81
CA GLY A 197 26.57 -10.86 9.01
C GLY A 197 27.42 -11.11 7.76
N LEU A 198 26.82 -11.05 6.57
CA LEU A 198 27.53 -11.15 5.29
C LEU A 198 28.34 -9.90 4.92
N SER A 199 28.13 -8.78 5.61
CA SER A 199 28.83 -7.51 5.35
C SER A 199 30.09 -7.33 6.21
N TYR A 200 30.30 -8.20 7.21
CA TYR A 200 31.51 -8.27 8.04
C TYR A 200 32.48 -9.33 7.48
#